data_AF-A0A9P7UL87-F1
#
_entry.id   AF-A0A9P7UL87-F1
#
_cell.length_a   1.000
_cell.length_b   1.000
_cell.length_c   1.000
_cell.angle_alpha   90.00
_cell.angle_beta   90.00
_cell.angle_gamma   90.00
#
_symmetry.space_group_name_H-M   'P 1'
#
loop_
_entity.id
_entity.type
_entity.pdbx_description
1 polymer ?
#
loop_
_entity_poly.entity_id
_entity_poly.type
_entity_poly.pdbx_seq_one_letter_code
_entity_poly.pdbx_strand_id
1 'polypeptide(L)'
;MHFSFFVVAVVALSQALASPTELVDRTQPEIVSCYNSGTKSDRAPFVAAIDQWCAKVIGTHLNNGQEVSTVFEFGAVDYWLSAKAINGCSFTIDGNCNRLLRLPVDRCNTGGENGKQGGVMTDPCGQWRADPGRDGNSS
;
A
#
# COMPACT_ATOMS: atom_id res chain seq x y z
N MET A 1 4.06 26.05 63.94
CA MET A 1 2.92 25.69 63.06
C MET A 1 3.46 25.64 61.65
N HIS A 2 3.40 24.46 61.02
CA HIS A 2 4.07 24.09 59.77
C HIS A 2 3.29 24.69 58.58
N PHE A 3 3.95 25.44 57.69
CA PHE A 3 3.41 25.81 56.38
C PHE A 3 4.08 24.93 55.32
N SER A 4 3.30 23.99 54.76
CA SER A 4 3.68 23.23 53.57
C SER A 4 3.43 24.07 52.33
N PHE A 5 4.47 24.35 51.55
CA PHE A 5 4.33 24.84 50.18
C PHE A 5 4.58 23.68 49.21
N PHE A 6 3.58 23.43 48.36
CA PHE A 6 3.63 22.42 47.31
C PHE A 6 4.61 22.86 46.21
N VAL A 7 5.55 21.98 45.87
CA VAL A 7 6.42 22.12 44.69
C VAL A 7 5.58 21.84 43.45
N VAL A 8 5.33 22.85 42.62
CA VAL A 8 4.73 22.66 41.29
C VAL A 8 5.83 22.19 40.34
N ALA A 9 5.83 20.91 40.00
CA ALA A 9 6.70 20.36 38.97
C ALA A 9 6.22 20.87 37.60
N VAL A 10 7.01 21.76 36.98
CA VAL A 10 6.83 22.16 35.58
C VAL A 10 7.30 20.98 34.72
N VAL A 11 6.37 20.16 34.25
CA VAL A 11 6.66 19.15 33.23
C VAL A 11 6.84 19.88 31.90
N ALA A 12 8.09 20.02 31.47
CA ALA A 12 8.42 20.51 30.14
C ALA A 12 7.92 19.49 29.09
N LEU A 13 6.86 19.86 28.37
CA LEU A 13 6.37 19.10 27.24
C LEU A 13 7.34 19.31 26.06
N SER A 14 8.27 18.38 25.86
CA SER A 14 9.09 18.33 24.65
C SER A 14 8.17 17.95 23.47
N GLN A 15 7.66 18.95 22.76
CA GLN A 15 6.99 18.73 21.49
C GLN A 15 8.06 18.34 20.47
N ALA A 16 8.11 17.05 20.13
CA ALA A 16 8.82 16.59 18.96
C ALA A 16 8.21 17.27 17.73
N LEU A 17 9.00 18.08 17.03
CA LEU A 17 8.65 18.66 15.75
C LEU A 17 8.58 17.51 14.73
N ALA A 18 7.39 16.95 14.53
CA ALA A 18 7.11 16.17 13.35
C ALA A 18 7.31 17.09 12.13
N SER A 19 8.20 16.69 11.23
CA SER A 19 8.52 17.43 10.01
C SER A 19 7.24 17.64 9.18
N PRO A 20 7.01 18.83 8.58
CA PRO A 20 5.81 19.11 7.78
C PRO A 20 5.67 18.24 6.52
N THR A 21 6.64 17.37 6.23
CA THR A 21 6.60 16.39 5.14
C THR A 21 5.84 15.10 5.48
N GLU A 22 5.50 14.82 6.74
CA GLU A 22 4.82 13.57 7.13
C GLU A 22 3.30 13.62 7.08
N LEU A 23 2.71 14.81 6.92
CA LEU A 23 1.26 14.98 6.79
C LEU A 23 0.93 15.52 5.40
N VAL A 24 1.30 14.77 4.36
CA VAL A 24 0.55 14.85 3.10
C VAL A 24 -0.87 14.46 3.46
N ASP A 25 -1.76 15.45 3.43
CA ASP A 25 -3.18 15.31 3.68
C ASP A 25 -3.75 14.14 2.85
N ARG A 26 -4.06 13.03 3.53
CA ARG A 26 -4.63 11.82 2.90
C ARG A 26 -6.10 12.01 2.48
N THR A 27 -6.62 13.23 2.43
CA THR A 27 -7.95 13.55 1.87
C THR A 27 -8.02 13.45 0.35
N GLN A 28 -6.88 13.34 -0.34
CA GLN A 28 -6.86 13.06 -1.77
C GLN A 28 -7.37 11.64 -2.07
N PRO A 29 -8.13 11.46 -3.17
CA PRO A 29 -8.80 10.20 -3.44
C PRO A 29 -7.80 9.10 -3.81
N GLU A 30 -8.04 7.89 -3.31
CA GLU A 30 -7.43 6.67 -3.83
C GLU A 30 -8.02 6.37 -5.21
N ILE A 31 -7.19 6.45 -6.24
CA ILE A 31 -7.59 6.24 -7.63
C ILE A 31 -7.25 4.81 -8.02
N VAL A 32 -8.25 4.06 -8.48
CA VAL A 32 -8.07 2.71 -9.02
C VAL A 32 -8.15 2.75 -10.54
N SER A 33 -7.12 2.25 -11.21
CA SER A 33 -7.05 2.06 -12.66
C SER A 33 -7.01 0.58 -12.99
N CYS A 34 -7.97 0.11 -13.78
CA CYS A 34 -8.09 -1.29 -14.18
C CYS A 34 -7.38 -1.58 -15.50
N TYR A 35 -6.76 -2.75 -15.64
CA TYR A 35 -6.06 -3.11 -16.89
C TYR A 35 -6.99 -3.42 -18.07
N ASN A 36 -8.24 -3.82 -17.82
CA ASN A 36 -9.29 -4.15 -18.81
C ASN A 36 -8.91 -5.23 -19.86
N SER A 37 -7.71 -5.79 -19.79
CA SER A 37 -7.13 -6.75 -20.73
C SER A 37 -6.06 -7.59 -20.00
N GLY A 38 -5.46 -8.56 -20.69
CA GLY A 38 -4.43 -9.42 -20.11
C GLY A 38 -4.98 -10.58 -19.29
N THR A 39 -4.09 -11.20 -18.51
CA THR A 39 -4.36 -12.41 -17.74
C THR A 39 -5.39 -12.17 -16.66
N LYS A 40 -6.13 -13.23 -16.34
CA LYS A 40 -7.22 -13.23 -15.38
C LYS A 40 -6.98 -14.30 -14.33
N SER A 41 -7.36 -14.00 -13.09
CA SER A 41 -7.34 -14.97 -12.01
C SER A 41 -8.63 -14.95 -11.18
N ASP A 42 -8.83 -15.99 -10.40
CA ASP A 42 -9.84 -16.00 -9.34
C ASP A 42 -9.37 -15.12 -8.18
N ARG A 43 -10.33 -14.50 -7.49
CA ARG A 43 -10.03 -13.58 -6.40
C ARG A 43 -9.25 -14.24 -5.26
N ALA A 44 -9.63 -15.45 -4.88
CA ALA A 44 -9.04 -16.15 -3.73
C ALA A 44 -7.51 -16.35 -3.84
N PRO A 45 -6.95 -16.96 -4.91
CA PRO A 45 -5.51 -17.10 -5.05
C PRO A 45 -4.81 -15.75 -5.23
N PHE A 46 -5.46 -14.74 -5.83
CA PHE A 46 -4.90 -13.40 -5.95
C PHE A 46 -4.74 -12.72 -4.58
N VAL A 47 -5.77 -12.79 -3.73
CA VAL A 47 -5.71 -12.29 -2.35
C VAL A 47 -4.64 -13.03 -1.54
N ALA A 48 -4.51 -14.34 -1.72
CA ALA A 48 -3.47 -15.11 -1.04
C ALA A 48 -2.04 -14.67 -1.45
N ALA A 49 -1.82 -14.37 -2.74
CA ALA A 49 -0.54 -13.83 -3.22
C ALA A 49 -0.25 -12.45 -2.60
N ILE A 50 -1.26 -11.57 -2.52
CA ILE A 50 -1.15 -10.26 -1.85
C ILE A 50 -0.76 -10.42 -0.39
N ASP A 51 -1.42 -11.30 0.35
CA ASP A 51 -1.16 -11.51 1.77
C ASP A 51 0.27 -11.98 2.03
N GLN A 52 0.75 -12.92 1.22
CA GLN A 52 2.13 -13.41 1.31
C GLN A 52 3.16 -12.36 0.95
N TRP A 53 2.90 -11.53 -0.07
CA TRP A 53 3.82 -10.48 -0.44
C TRP A 53 3.87 -9.38 0.62
N CYS A 54 2.73 -8.90 1.09
CA CYS A 54 2.67 -7.89 2.14
C CYS A 54 3.38 -8.36 3.42
N ALA A 55 3.22 -9.62 3.82
CA ALA A 55 3.95 -10.19 4.95
C ALA A 55 5.49 -10.13 4.78
N LYS A 56 6.00 -10.17 3.55
CA LYS A 56 7.44 -10.08 3.26
C LYS A 56 7.97 -8.65 3.18
N VAL A 57 7.15 -7.70 2.74
CA VAL A 57 7.62 -6.32 2.46
C VAL A 57 7.22 -5.29 3.51
N ILE A 58 6.30 -5.61 4.42
CA ILE A 58 5.97 -4.71 5.56
C ILE A 58 7.26 -4.32 6.30
N GLY A 59 7.36 -3.04 6.64
CA GLY A 59 8.54 -2.44 7.26
C GLY A 59 9.62 -1.98 6.27
N THR A 60 9.47 -2.28 4.97
CA THR A 60 10.37 -1.77 3.94
C THR A 60 10.11 -0.27 3.73
N HIS A 61 11.17 0.54 3.86
CA HIS A 61 11.12 1.97 3.58
C HIS A 61 11.47 2.24 2.11
N LEU A 62 10.62 3.00 1.43
CA LEU A 62 10.82 3.44 0.05
C LEU A 62 11.03 4.94 0.04
N ASN A 63 12.19 5.37 -0.47
CA ASN A 63 12.39 6.77 -0.84
C ASN A 63 11.72 7.09 -2.17
N ASN A 64 11.47 8.37 -2.43
CA ASN A 64 10.89 8.82 -3.69
C ASN A 64 11.54 8.17 -4.93
N GLY A 65 10.68 7.62 -5.79
CA GLY A 65 11.08 6.92 -7.01
C GLY A 65 11.46 5.45 -6.82
N GLN A 66 11.67 4.98 -5.58
CA GLN A 66 11.97 3.57 -5.30
C GLN A 66 10.72 2.70 -5.40
N GLU A 67 10.90 1.50 -5.92
CA GLU A 67 9.87 0.48 -6.05
C GLU A 67 10.40 -0.84 -5.47
N VAL A 68 9.57 -1.52 -4.68
CA VAL A 68 9.75 -2.94 -4.38
C VAL A 68 8.73 -3.71 -5.20
N SER A 69 9.21 -4.72 -5.92
CA SER A 69 8.42 -5.45 -6.91
C SER A 69 8.79 -6.92 -6.87
N THR A 70 7.80 -7.81 -6.97
CA THR A 70 8.01 -9.25 -6.98
C THR A 70 6.94 -9.94 -7.81
N VAL A 71 7.35 -10.95 -8.57
CA VAL A 71 6.44 -11.91 -9.20
C VAL A 71 6.31 -13.12 -8.28
N PHE A 72 5.09 -13.47 -7.88
CA PHE A 72 4.76 -14.68 -7.14
C PHE A 72 4.17 -15.70 -8.08
N GLU A 73 4.80 -16.86 -8.15
CA GLU A 73 4.26 -18.02 -8.84
C GLU A 73 3.28 -18.69 -7.86
N PHE A 74 1.99 -18.72 -8.19
CA PHE A 74 0.97 -19.33 -7.33
C PHE A 74 0.09 -20.26 -8.17
N GLY A 75 0.52 -21.51 -8.28
CA GLY A 75 -0.15 -22.52 -9.10
C GLY A 75 0.05 -22.24 -10.59
N ALA A 76 -1.05 -22.03 -11.32
CA ALA A 76 -1.04 -21.83 -12.78
C ALA A 76 -0.98 -20.35 -13.21
N VAL A 77 -0.99 -19.42 -12.25
CA VAL A 77 -1.00 -17.97 -12.50
C VAL A 77 0.12 -17.32 -11.72
N ASP A 78 0.84 -16.41 -12.38
CA ASP A 78 1.83 -15.54 -11.75
C ASP A 78 1.16 -14.24 -11.29
N TYR A 79 1.65 -13.67 -10.19
CA TYR A 79 1.16 -12.43 -9.62
C TYR A 79 2.29 -11.43 -9.47
N TRP A 80 2.29 -10.41 -10.33
CA TRP A 80 3.21 -9.28 -10.21
C TRP A 80 2.62 -8.24 -9.26
N LEU A 81 3.24 -8.15 -8.09
CA LEU A 81 2.89 -7.22 -7.02
C LEU A 81 4.01 -6.19 -6.83
N SER A 82 3.65 -4.91 -6.71
CA SER A 82 4.62 -3.88 -6.38
C SER A 82 4.06 -2.71 -5.59
N ALA A 83 4.95 -2.00 -4.90
CA ALA A 83 4.71 -0.70 -4.28
C ALA A 83 5.83 0.25 -4.66
N LYS A 84 5.46 1.47 -5.07
CA LYS A 84 6.38 2.52 -5.49
C LYS A 84 6.06 3.84 -4.79
N ALA A 85 7.10 4.49 -4.27
CA ALA A 85 7.01 5.85 -3.79
C ALA A 85 7.06 6.85 -4.95
N ILE A 86 6.07 7.73 -5.00
CA ILE A 86 5.86 8.69 -6.10
C ILE A 86 5.73 10.12 -5.58
N ASN A 87 5.71 11.09 -6.50
CA ASN A 87 5.41 12.50 -6.24
C ASN A 87 6.30 13.18 -5.17
N GLY A 88 7.54 12.74 -5.01
CA GLY A 88 8.45 13.31 -4.01
C GLY A 88 8.28 12.72 -2.61
N CYS A 89 7.32 11.81 -2.41
CA CYS A 89 7.09 11.18 -1.11
C CYS A 89 8.10 10.06 -0.82
N SER A 90 8.30 9.80 0.45
CA SER A 90 8.89 8.56 0.97
C SER A 90 7.93 7.94 1.96
N PHE A 91 7.83 6.62 2.02
CA PHE A 91 6.96 5.96 2.98
C PHE A 91 7.49 4.57 3.36
N THR A 92 7.06 4.10 4.52
CA THR A 92 7.28 2.71 4.95
C THR A 92 6.03 1.90 4.66
N ILE A 93 6.17 0.75 4.01
CA ILE A 93 5.05 -0.15 3.77
C ILE A 93 4.51 -0.63 5.12
N ASP A 94 3.25 -0.34 5.38
CA ASP A 94 2.58 -0.60 6.67
C ASP A 94 1.42 -1.60 6.52
N GLY A 95 0.60 -1.72 7.57
CA GLY A 95 -0.57 -2.60 7.59
C GLY A 95 -1.63 -2.30 6.52
N ASN A 96 -1.57 -1.16 5.83
CA ASN A 96 -2.47 -0.86 4.71
C ASN A 96 -2.13 -1.64 3.45
N CYS A 97 -0.95 -2.26 3.33
CA CYS A 97 -0.49 -2.98 2.14
C CYS A 97 -1.59 -3.89 1.54
N ASN A 98 -2.19 -4.75 2.36
CA ASN A 98 -3.25 -5.67 1.92
C ASN A 98 -4.48 -4.93 1.41
N ARG A 99 -4.93 -3.91 2.13
CA ARG A 99 -6.10 -3.11 1.73
C ARG A 99 -5.87 -2.45 0.38
N LEU A 100 -4.72 -1.79 0.23
CA LEU A 100 -4.34 -1.01 -0.94
C LEU A 100 -4.26 -1.87 -2.21
N LEU A 101 -3.61 -3.04 -2.12
CA LEU A 101 -3.50 -3.97 -3.25
C LEU A 101 -4.78 -4.72 -3.59
N ARG A 102 -5.69 -4.91 -2.62
CA ARG A 102 -6.99 -5.55 -2.88
C ARG A 102 -7.97 -4.61 -3.60
N LEU A 103 -7.79 -3.30 -3.52
CA LEU A 103 -8.66 -2.32 -4.20
C LEU A 103 -8.82 -2.60 -5.71
N PRO A 104 -7.75 -2.74 -6.52
CA PRO A 104 -7.89 -3.08 -7.93
C PRO A 104 -8.43 -4.50 -8.15
N VAL A 105 -8.17 -5.46 -7.25
CA VAL A 105 -8.75 -6.82 -7.36
C VAL A 105 -10.27 -6.79 -7.18
N ASP A 106 -10.76 -5.98 -6.25
CA ASP A 106 -12.17 -5.97 -5.86
C ASP A 106 -13.00 -5.00 -6.70
N ARG A 107 -12.41 -3.91 -7.20
CA ARG A 107 -13.10 -2.87 -7.98
C ARG A 107 -12.99 -3.05 -9.49
N CYS A 108 -12.06 -3.87 -9.97
CA CYS A 108 -11.95 -4.22 -11.38
C CYS A 108 -12.63 -5.57 -11.65
N ASN A 109 -13.38 -5.66 -12.75
CA ASN A 109 -14.19 -6.84 -13.12
C ASN A 109 -15.07 -7.36 -11.97
N THR A 110 -16.10 -6.58 -11.67
CA THR A 110 -17.02 -6.82 -10.55
C THR A 110 -18.16 -7.80 -10.88
N GLY A 111 -18.10 -8.50 -12.03
CA GLY A 111 -19.12 -9.47 -12.46
C GLY A 111 -19.17 -10.77 -11.64
N GLY A 112 -18.25 -10.95 -10.68
CA GLY A 112 -18.18 -12.11 -9.79
C GLY A 112 -16.83 -12.21 -9.07
N GLU A 113 -16.59 -13.35 -8.42
CA GLU A 113 -15.33 -13.66 -7.72
C GLU A 113 -14.20 -14.08 -8.68
N ASN A 114 -14.53 -14.42 -9.92
CA ASN A 114 -13.59 -14.93 -10.91
C ASN A 114 -13.29 -13.88 -11.99
N GLY A 115 -12.21 -14.08 -12.76
CA GLY A 115 -11.90 -13.22 -13.90
C GLY A 115 -11.28 -11.86 -13.52
N LYS A 116 -10.65 -11.77 -12.35
CA LYS A 116 -9.98 -10.58 -11.86
C LYS A 116 -8.76 -10.29 -12.70
N GLN A 117 -8.68 -9.09 -13.26
CA GLN A 117 -7.52 -8.62 -14.04
C GLN A 117 -6.60 -7.74 -13.20
N GLY A 118 -7.01 -7.39 -11.98
CA GLY A 118 -6.27 -6.46 -11.14
C GLY A 118 -6.15 -5.08 -11.78
N GLY A 119 -5.04 -4.40 -11.50
CA GLY A 119 -4.82 -3.02 -11.87
C GLY A 119 -3.82 -2.33 -10.94
N VAL A 120 -3.89 -1.01 -10.96
CA VAL A 120 -3.04 -0.12 -10.16
C VAL A 120 -3.93 0.74 -9.28
N MET A 121 -3.63 0.80 -7.99
CA MET A 121 -4.16 1.82 -7.11
C MET A 121 -3.08 2.87 -6.84
N THR A 122 -3.47 4.14 -6.94
CA THR A 122 -2.60 5.28 -6.68
C THR A 122 -3.23 6.17 -5.62
N ASP A 123 -2.45 6.51 -4.61
CA ASP A 123 -2.72 7.57 -3.64
C ASP A 123 -1.69 8.70 -3.86
N PRO A 124 -1.71 9.81 -3.10
CA PRO A 124 -0.78 10.92 -3.29
C PRO A 124 0.70 10.54 -3.28
N CYS A 125 1.08 9.50 -2.54
CA CYS A 125 2.46 9.15 -2.25
C CYS A 125 2.85 7.74 -2.73
N GLY A 126 1.89 6.88 -2.98
CA GLY A 126 2.08 5.48 -3.33
C GLY A 126 1.39 5.08 -4.62
N GLN A 127 2.09 4.28 -5.42
CA GLN A 127 1.51 3.51 -6.51
C GLN A 127 1.65 2.02 -6.19
N TRP A 128 0.54 1.30 -6.25
CA TRP A 128 0.43 -0.09 -5.81
C TRP A 128 -0.13 -0.93 -6.96
N ARG A 129 0.67 -1.87 -7.46
CA ARG A 129 0.30 -2.76 -8.57
C ARG A 129 -0.14 -4.11 -8.04
N ALA A 130 -1.30 -4.58 -8.49
CA ALA A 130 -1.71 -5.97 -8.40
C ALA A 130 -2.05 -6.46 -9.81
N ASP A 131 -1.17 -7.25 -10.42
CA ASP A 131 -1.35 -7.81 -11.77
C ASP A 131 -1.28 -9.34 -11.71
N PRO A 132 -2.34 -10.08 -12.07
CA PRO A 132 -2.26 -11.52 -12.20
C PRO A 132 -1.62 -11.88 -13.55
N GLY A 133 -0.33 -11.59 -13.74
CA GLY A 133 0.44 -11.93 -14.93
C GLY A 133 1.92 -11.57 -14.77
N ARG A 134 2.79 -12.12 -15.62
CA ARG A 134 4.24 -11.87 -15.57
C ARG A 134 4.69 -10.67 -16.40
N ASP A 135 3.85 -10.20 -17.30
CA ASP A 135 4.35 -9.43 -18.44
C ASP A 135 4.23 -7.92 -18.27
N GLY A 136 3.41 -7.42 -17.33
CA GLY A 136 3.09 -5.98 -17.26
C GLY A 136 2.46 -5.43 -18.55
N ASN A 137 2.22 -6.30 -19.53
CA ASN A 137 1.49 -6.04 -20.75
C ASN A 137 0.01 -6.09 -20.40
N SER A 138 -0.49 -4.95 -19.93
CA SER A 138 -1.86 -4.55 -20.20
C SER A 138 -2.00 -4.23 -21.69
N SER A 139 -1.84 -5.24 -22.55
CA SER A 139 -1.78 -5.14 -24.02
C SER A 139 -0.67 -4.26 -24.60
#